data_AF-A0A061PIF2-F1
#
_entry.id   AF-A0A061PIF2-F1
#
_cell.length_a   1.000
_cell.length_b   1.000
_cell.length_c   1.000
_cell.angle_alpha   90.00
_cell.angle_beta   90.00
_cell.angle_gamma   90.00
#
_symmetry.space_group_name_H-M   'P 1'
#
loop_
_entity.id
_entity.type
_entity.pdbx_description
1 polymer ?
#
loop_
_entity_poly.entity_id
_entity_poly.type
_entity_poly.pdbx_seq_one_letter_code
_entity_poly.pdbx_strand_id
1 'polypeptide(L)'
;MHTQLQQRMKYYFRVVMIVAIVCLIGVFTTAYLASFLGFLLGIFSSMISFTSTYIKTEVIGAAASGESSNLFSYVVAGFSLLIRYGMIAVAVVVSLFNPESFALWAVLTGYGSLYLYIMVDMLLQLRKVR
;
A
#
# COMPACT_ATOMS: atom_id res chain seq x y z
N MET A 1 -9.89 20.33 -3.75
CA MET A 1 -8.71 19.44 -3.86
C MET A 1 -9.01 17.96 -3.53
N HIS A 2 -10.10 17.64 -2.81
CA HIS A 2 -10.45 16.25 -2.40
C HIS A 2 -10.76 15.26 -3.54
N THR A 3 -11.29 15.72 -4.69
CA THR A 3 -11.79 14.83 -5.76
C THR A 3 -10.68 14.13 -6.55
N GLN A 4 -9.52 14.76 -6.72
CA GLN A 4 -8.39 14.17 -7.49
C GLN A 4 -7.71 13.03 -6.72
N LEU A 5 -7.54 13.19 -5.41
CA LEU A 5 -6.91 12.18 -4.55
C LEU A 5 -7.79 10.91 -4.48
N GLN A 6 -9.11 11.06 -4.31
CA GLN A 6 -10.05 9.93 -4.31
C GLN A 6 -10.08 9.19 -5.65
N GLN A 7 -10.09 9.90 -6.78
CA GLN A 7 -10.03 9.27 -8.10
C GLN A 7 -8.74 8.47 -8.30
N ARG A 8 -7.61 8.97 -7.79
CA ARG A 8 -6.32 8.27 -7.84
C ARG A 8 -6.30 7.02 -6.96
N MET A 9 -6.85 7.08 -5.74
CA MET A 9 -7.03 5.89 -4.91
C MET A 9 -7.83 4.79 -5.63
N LYS A 10 -8.90 5.16 -6.33
CA LYS A 10 -9.68 4.22 -7.16
C LYS A 10 -8.83 3.62 -8.28
N TYR A 11 -7.95 4.42 -8.90
CA TYR A 11 -7.04 3.92 -9.92
C TYR A 11 -6.00 2.95 -9.35
N TYR A 12 -5.36 3.27 -8.23
CA TYR A 12 -4.43 2.36 -7.55
C TYR A 12 -5.12 1.06 -7.13
N PHE A 13 -6.36 1.14 -6.63
CA PHE A 13 -7.13 -0.04 -6.27
C PHE A 13 -7.43 -0.92 -7.50
N ARG A 14 -7.71 -0.31 -8.67
CA ARG A 14 -7.85 -1.05 -9.94
C ARG A 14 -6.55 -1.70 -10.38
N VAL A 15 -5.43 -0.99 -10.32
CA VAL A 15 -4.11 -1.55 -10.69
C VAL A 15 -3.78 -2.73 -9.79
N VAL A 16 -3.96 -2.59 -8.48
CA VAL A 16 -3.76 -3.67 -7.52
C VAL A 16 -4.69 -4.84 -7.78
N MET A 17 -5.97 -4.58 -8.08
CA MET A 17 -6.91 -5.64 -8.41
C MET A 17 -6.50 -6.41 -9.66
N ILE A 18 -6.03 -5.73 -10.71
CA ILE A 18 -5.53 -6.36 -11.93
C ILE A 18 -4.31 -7.24 -11.60
N VAL A 19 -3.34 -6.69 -10.85
CA VAL A 19 -2.14 -7.45 -10.47
C VAL A 19 -2.50 -8.64 -9.58
N ALA A 20 -3.44 -8.48 -8.65
CA ALA A 20 -3.92 -9.57 -7.80
C ALA A 20 -4.59 -10.67 -8.63
N ILE A 21 -5.40 -10.33 -9.63
CA ILE A 21 -6.01 -11.31 -10.54
C ILE A 21 -4.94 -12.06 -11.33
N VAL A 22 -3.94 -11.36 -11.88
CA VAL A 22 -2.81 -12.00 -12.59
C VAL A 22 -2.04 -12.94 -11.67
N CYS A 23 -1.77 -12.54 -10.43
CA CYS A 23 -1.11 -13.38 -9.45
C CYS A 23 -1.96 -14.60 -9.08
N LEU A 24 -3.28 -14.45 -8.91
CA LEU A 24 -4.19 -15.55 -8.65
C LEU A 24 -4.21 -16.55 -9.81
N ILE A 25 -4.25 -16.09 -11.06
CA ILE A 25 -4.13 -16.96 -12.23
C ILE A 25 -2.78 -17.70 -12.19
N GLY A 26 -1.69 -17.01 -11.84
CA GLY A 26 -0.37 -17.62 -11.64
C GLY A 26 -0.34 -18.69 -10.56
N VAL A 27 -1.08 -18.52 -9.45
CA VAL A 27 -1.22 -19.53 -8.39
C VAL A 27 -1.86 -20.81 -8.91
N PHE A 28 -2.88 -20.73 -9.76
CA PHE A 28 -3.57 -21.91 -10.29
C PHE A 28 -2.86 -22.59 -11.46
N THR A 29 -1.95 -21.88 -12.14
CA THR A 29 -1.31 -22.36 -13.38
C THR A 29 0.15 -22.75 -13.21
N THR A 30 0.80 -22.37 -12.11
CA THR A 30 2.25 -22.53 -11.93
C THR A 30 2.62 -23.23 -10.63
N ALA A 31 3.73 -23.99 -10.64
CA ALA A 31 4.27 -24.64 -9.45
C ALA A 31 4.92 -23.66 -8.44
N TYR A 32 5.12 -22.39 -8.82
CA TYR A 32 5.74 -21.34 -7.97
C TYR A 32 4.74 -20.66 -7.02
N LEU A 33 3.89 -21.45 -6.38
CA LEU A 33 2.79 -20.98 -5.52
C LEU A 33 3.29 -20.03 -4.42
N ALA A 34 4.38 -20.39 -3.74
CA ALA A 34 4.98 -19.59 -2.68
C ALA A 34 5.39 -18.17 -3.12
N SER A 35 5.84 -18.03 -4.38
CA SER A 35 6.27 -16.74 -4.93
C SER A 35 5.07 -15.85 -5.25
N PHE A 36 4.03 -16.41 -5.87
CA PHE A 36 2.83 -15.63 -6.19
C PHE A 36 2.06 -15.20 -4.93
N LEU A 37 1.92 -16.08 -3.93
CA LEU A 37 1.30 -15.71 -2.65
C LEU A 37 2.13 -14.70 -1.88
N GLY A 38 3.46 -14.88 -1.85
CA GLY A 38 4.36 -13.91 -1.25
C GLY A 38 4.18 -12.53 -1.87
N PHE A 39 4.22 -12.44 -3.20
CA PHE A 39 4.01 -11.20 -3.93
C PHE A 39 2.64 -10.56 -3.64
N LEU A 40 1.58 -11.36 -3.60
CA LEU A 40 0.24 -10.91 -3.28
C LEU A 40 0.16 -10.32 -1.85
N LEU A 41 0.75 -11.01 -0.87
CA LEU A 41 0.84 -10.53 0.51
C LEU A 41 1.60 -9.20 0.61
N GLY A 42 2.70 -9.07 -0.12
CA GLY A 42 3.49 -7.83 -0.21
C GLY A 42 2.68 -6.67 -0.77
N ILE A 43 1.97 -6.90 -1.87
CA ILE A 43 1.09 -5.90 -2.50
C ILE A 43 -0.04 -5.47 -1.55
N PHE A 44 -0.69 -6.42 -0.88
CA PHE A 44 -1.75 -6.13 0.09
C PHE A 44 -1.24 -5.27 1.25
N SER A 45 -0.08 -5.61 1.80
CA SER A 45 0.55 -4.83 2.88
C SER A 45 0.88 -3.40 2.44
N SER A 46 1.35 -3.24 1.19
CA SER A 46 1.63 -1.92 0.60
C SER A 46 0.36 -1.11 0.36
N MET A 47 -0.75 -1.73 -0.08
CA MET A 47 -2.05 -1.08 -0.21
C MET A 47 -2.63 -0.57 1.11
N ILE A 48 -2.55 -1.36 2.18
CA ILE A 48 -2.99 -0.94 3.51
C ILE A 48 -2.15 0.25 3.96
N SER A 49 -0.82 0.16 3.82
CA SER A 49 0.10 1.26 4.13
C SER A 49 -0.22 2.54 3.37
N PHE A 50 -0.58 2.42 2.09
CA PHE A 50 -0.95 3.56 1.25
C PHE A 50 -2.28 4.17 1.66
N THR A 51 -3.29 3.34 1.94
CA THR A 51 -4.62 3.80 2.39
C THR A 51 -4.51 4.55 3.72
N SER A 52 -3.71 4.06 4.67
CA SER A 52 -3.44 4.78 5.92
C SER A 52 -2.75 6.13 5.68
N THR A 53 -1.84 6.21 4.71
CA THR A 53 -1.16 7.46 4.32
C THR A 53 -2.14 8.45 3.68
N TYR A 54 -3.06 7.96 2.85
CA TYR A 54 -4.11 8.77 2.26
C TYR A 54 -5.01 9.40 3.32
N ILE A 55 -5.51 8.59 4.27
CA ILE A 55 -6.36 9.07 5.37
C ILE A 55 -5.64 10.18 6.15
N LYS A 56 -4.35 9.99 6.47
CA LYS A 56 -3.53 11.02 7.12
C LYS A 56 -3.45 12.32 6.31
N THR A 57 -3.25 12.20 5.00
CA THR A 57 -3.07 13.37 4.12
C THR A 57 -4.36 14.16 3.97
N GLU A 58 -5.51 13.47 3.88
CA GLU A 58 -6.83 14.10 3.87
C GLU A 58 -7.12 14.83 5.19
N VAL A 59 -6.81 14.19 6.31
CA VAL A 59 -7.00 14.74 7.65
C VAL A 59 -6.11 15.96 7.94
N ILE A 60 -4.85 15.94 7.50
CA ILE A 60 -3.93 17.10 7.61
C ILE A 60 -4.36 18.21 6.64
N GLY A 61 -4.81 17.85 5.44
CA GLY A 61 -5.34 18.82 4.46
C GLY A 61 -6.53 19.59 5.02
N ALA A 62 -7.47 18.89 5.67
CA ALA A 62 -8.62 19.49 6.34
C ALA A 62 -8.21 20.44 7.49
N ALA A 63 -7.21 20.04 8.29
CA ALA A 63 -6.66 20.86 9.37
C ALA A 63 -5.98 22.15 8.86
N ALA A 64 -5.27 22.08 7.73
CA ALA A 64 -4.63 23.24 7.10
C ALA A 64 -5.62 24.22 6.47
N SER A 65 -6.82 23.76 6.08
CA SER A 65 -7.91 24.60 5.59
C SER A 65 -8.77 25.26 6.70
N GLY A 66 -8.44 25.07 7.97
CA GLY A 66 -9.09 25.76 9.09
C GLY A 66 -10.35 25.10 9.65
N GLU A 67 -10.70 23.88 9.23
CA GLU A 67 -11.68 23.05 9.96
C GLU A 67 -11.05 22.53 11.24
N SER A 68 -11.79 22.58 12.36
CA SER A 68 -11.26 22.25 13.69
C SER A 68 -10.69 20.83 13.72
N SER A 69 -9.36 20.72 13.71
CA SER A 69 -8.68 19.43 13.74
C SER A 69 -8.80 18.85 15.15
N ASN A 70 -9.77 17.95 15.34
CA ASN A 70 -9.93 17.18 16.58
C ASN A 70 -8.60 16.50 16.97
N LEU A 71 -8.24 16.46 18.26
CA LEU A 71 -7.04 15.77 18.79
C LEU A 71 -6.86 14.33 18.26
N PHE A 72 -7.96 13.67 17.91
CA PHE A 72 -8.00 12.36 17.27
C PHE A 72 -7.24 12.30 15.93
N SER A 73 -7.26 13.38 15.15
CA SER A 73 -6.51 13.54 13.90
C SER A 73 -5.01 13.41 14.09
N TYR A 74 -4.46 14.02 15.14
CA TYR A 74 -3.03 13.98 15.46
C TYR A 74 -2.58 12.58 15.93
N VAL A 75 -3.39 11.91 16.74
CA VAL A 75 -3.10 10.54 17.21
C VAL A 75 -3.13 9.56 16.03
N VAL A 76 -4.13 9.65 15.16
CA VAL A 76 -4.24 8.82 13.94
C VAL A 76 -3.08 9.10 12.97
N ALA A 77 -2.64 10.35 12.84
CA ALA A 77 -1.49 10.72 12.01
C ALA A 77 -0.17 10.11 12.49
N GLY A 78 0.05 9.99 13.80
CA GLY A 78 1.21 9.30 14.39
C GLY A 78 1.13 7.78 14.26
N PHE A 79 -0.06 7.22 14.46
CA PHE A 79 -0.28 5.76 14.42
C PHE A 79 -0.07 5.14 13.03
N SER A 80 -0.19 5.94 11.96
CA SER A 80 0.04 5.48 10.58
C SER A 80 1.46 4.95 10.31
N LEU A 81 2.50 5.49 10.96
CA LEU A 81 3.88 4.99 10.83
C LEU A 81 4.02 3.61 11.46
N LEU A 82 3.39 3.42 12.62
CA LEU A 82 3.33 2.12 13.30
C LEU A 82 2.57 1.11 12.46
N ILE A 83 1.45 1.50 11.83
CA ILE A 83 0.73 0.62 10.89
C ILE A 83 1.63 0.25 9.71
N ARG A 84 2.38 1.19 9.12
CA ARG A 84 3.21 0.90 7.95
C ARG A 84 4.32 -0.10 8.26
N TYR A 85 5.14 0.18 9.28
CA TYR A 85 6.24 -0.72 9.64
C TYR A 85 5.74 -1.99 10.30
N GLY A 86 4.64 -1.92 11.07
CA GLY A 86 3.96 -3.07 11.66
C GLY A 86 3.43 -4.02 10.58
N MET A 87 2.78 -3.51 9.53
CA MET A 87 2.27 -4.31 8.42
C MET A 87 3.39 -4.97 7.60
N ILE A 88 4.52 -4.29 7.41
CA ILE A 88 5.70 -4.91 6.78
C ILE A 88 6.25 -6.02 7.69
N ALA A 89 6.44 -5.72 8.98
CA ALA A 89 6.97 -6.67 9.94
C ALA A 89 6.07 -7.91 10.04
N VAL A 90 4.74 -7.73 10.13
CA VAL A 90 3.77 -8.84 10.13
C VAL A 90 3.85 -9.64 8.84
N ALA A 91 3.89 -9.01 7.67
CA ALA A 91 4.00 -9.72 6.39
C ALA A 91 5.30 -10.54 6.27
N VAL A 92 6.42 -9.98 6.74
CA VAL A 92 7.72 -10.66 6.79
C VAL A 92 7.68 -11.82 7.78
N VAL A 93 7.14 -11.61 8.98
CA VAL A 93 7.01 -12.65 10.02
C VAL A 93 6.12 -13.80 9.54
N VAL A 94 4.97 -13.50 8.93
CA VAL A 94 4.08 -14.51 8.35
C VAL A 94 4.81 -15.34 7.29
N SER A 95 5.65 -14.70 6.47
CA SER A 95 6.46 -15.39 5.46
C SER A 95 7.59 -16.23 6.05
N LEU A 96 8.21 -15.78 7.15
CA LEU A 96 9.21 -16.57 7.87
C LEU A 96 8.62 -17.81 8.55
N PHE A 97 7.39 -17.71 9.07
CA PHE A 97 6.70 -18.85 9.67
C PHE A 97 6.09 -19.82 8.66
N ASN A 98 5.84 -19.36 7.42
CA ASN A 98 5.26 -20.19 6.36
C ASN A 98 6.10 -20.11 5.08
N PRO A 99 7.39 -20.50 5.11
CA PRO A 99 8.30 -20.33 3.98
C PRO A 99 7.89 -21.16 2.75
N GLU A 100 7.18 -22.28 2.96
CA GLU A 100 6.63 -23.10 1.88
C GLU A 100 5.44 -22.47 1.18
N SER A 101 4.71 -21.58 1.86
CA SER A 101 3.53 -20.90 1.31
C SER A 101 3.81 -19.46 0.87
N PHE A 102 4.83 -18.81 1.42
CA PHE A 102 5.17 -17.42 1.14
C PHE A 102 6.68 -17.24 1.04
N ALA A 103 7.16 -16.98 -0.17
CA ALA A 103 8.56 -16.63 -0.40
C ALA A 103 8.83 -15.20 0.07
N LEU A 104 9.73 -15.03 1.03
CA LEU A 104 10.05 -13.73 1.65
C LEU A 104 10.50 -12.68 0.62
N TRP A 105 11.34 -13.09 -0.33
CA TRP A 105 11.78 -12.22 -1.42
C TRP A 105 10.62 -11.73 -2.28
N ALA A 106 9.61 -12.57 -2.51
CA ALA A 106 8.43 -12.19 -3.26
C ALA A 106 7.56 -11.21 -2.47
N VAL A 107 7.42 -11.38 -1.15
CA VAL A 107 6.74 -10.42 -0.27
C VAL A 107 7.40 -9.04 -0.32
N LEU A 108 8.72 -8.99 -0.17
CA LEU A 108 9.47 -7.73 -0.24
C LEU A 108 9.36 -7.09 -1.64
N THR A 109 9.42 -7.89 -2.69
CA THR A 109 9.29 -7.41 -4.08
C THR A 109 7.89 -6.88 -4.38
N GLY A 110 6.84 -7.56 -3.91
CA GLY A 110 5.45 -7.10 -4.03
C GLY A 110 5.22 -5.79 -3.28
N TYR A 111 5.76 -5.69 -2.07
CA TYR A 111 5.67 -4.46 -1.29
C TYR A 111 6.41 -3.30 -1.97
N GLY A 112 7.67 -3.53 -2.34
CA GLY A 112 8.56 -2.54 -2.93
C GLY A 112 8.09 -2.07 -4.30
N SER A 113 7.61 -2.97 -5.17
CA SER A 113 7.12 -2.62 -6.50
C SER A 113 5.94 -1.66 -6.45
N LEU A 114 4.93 -1.94 -5.62
CA LEU A 114 3.78 -1.05 -5.47
C LEU A 114 4.18 0.29 -4.83
N TYR A 115 5.09 0.27 -3.86
CA TYR A 115 5.60 1.49 -3.23
C TYR A 115 6.33 2.39 -4.23
N LEU A 116 7.23 1.81 -5.03
CA LEU A 116 7.95 2.53 -6.09
C LEU A 116 7.00 3.08 -7.14
N TYR A 117 6.03 2.29 -7.59
CA TYR A 117 5.02 2.73 -8.56
C TYR A 117 4.27 3.98 -8.07
N ILE A 118 3.77 3.94 -6.84
CA ILE A 118 3.05 5.06 -6.21
C ILE A 118 3.99 6.27 -6.04
N MET A 119 5.23 6.05 -5.59
CA MET A 119 6.21 7.13 -5.40
C MET A 119 6.52 7.85 -6.71
N VAL A 120 6.77 7.09 -7.78
CA VAL A 120 7.04 7.66 -9.11
C VAL A 120 5.83 8.43 -9.63
N ASP A 121 4.61 7.89 -9.51
CA ASP A 121 3.40 8.60 -9.94
C ASP A 121 3.20 9.92 -9.16
N MET A 122 3.49 9.95 -7.87
CA MET A 122 3.45 11.19 -7.07
C MET A 122 4.55 12.19 -7.48
N LEU A 123 5.78 11.74 -7.72
CA LEU A 123 6.88 12.61 -8.16
C LEU A 123 6.62 13.25 -9.53
N LEU A 124 6.08 12.47 -10.48
CA LEU A 124 5.70 12.98 -11.80
C LEU A 124 4.59 14.05 -11.69
N GLN A 125 3.69 13.91 -10.72
CA GLN A 125 2.67 14.92 -10.46
C GLN A 125 3.24 16.21 -9.87
N LEU A 126 4.16 16.11 -8.91
CA LEU A 126 4.83 17.30 -8.35
C LEU A 126 5.54 18.11 -9.44
N ARG A 127 6.12 17.45 -10.44
CA ARG A 127 6.73 18.12 -11.59
C ARG A 127 5.68 18.79 -12.52
N LYS A 128 4.45 18.27 -12.58
CA LYS A 128 3.39 18.78 -13.47
C LYS A 128 2.62 19.97 -12.89
N VAL A 129 2.70 20.19 -11.57
CA VAL A 129 2.05 21.28 -10.84
C VAL A 129 2.95 22.52 -10.71
N ARG A 130 4.26 22.38 -10.93
CA ARG A 130 5.23 23.48 -11.00
C ARG A 130 5.43 23.94 -12.44
#